data_AF-A0A563DHY4-F1
#
_entry.id   AF-A0A563DHY4-F1
#
_cell.length_a   1.000
_cell.length_b   1.000
_cell.length_c   1.000
_cell.angle_alpha   90.00
_cell.angle_beta   90.00
_cell.angle_gamma   90.00
#
_symmetry.space_group_name_H-M   'P 1'
#
loop_
_entity.id
_entity.type
_entity.pdbx_description
1 polymer ?
#
loop_
_entity_poly.entity_id
_entity_poly.type
_entity_poly.pdbx_seq_one_letter_code
_entity_poly.pdbx_strand_id
1 'polypeptide(L)'
;MTLNDRLKNLVDSIPKNLCGVYYLFNDKNEIIYIGKSINIKKRLNQHFKSTDKKEIKLQNLSHFVQYENTGNELIALLRESELIKKHLPIFNRAQRKINFYYALYKETNEQGYHSLLIKKIDPALPEILTFTSLREAKNYLFKITEFYQLCQKINGLYKTQSSCFQYSIKECQGACIQKEDPKSYNARVNKFVGTTRLPKKDFLFELQGRTESEKGIVLIEKGAYKGFGFCPIPITSKEEMISYIEKKQDNKDVRKILYRHIKKKWLN
;
A
#
# COMPACT_ATOMS: atom_id res chain seq x y z
N MET A 1 7.89 26.78 -30.09
CA MET A 1 6.96 25.74 -29.64
C MET A 1 6.34 26.19 -28.33
N THR A 2 5.01 26.28 -28.22
CA THR A 2 4.37 26.67 -26.94
C THR A 2 4.50 25.55 -25.91
N LEU A 3 4.30 25.86 -24.62
CA LEU A 3 4.27 24.83 -23.57
C LEU A 3 3.22 23.74 -23.87
N ASN A 4 2.04 24.15 -24.35
CA ASN A 4 0.98 23.21 -24.70
C ASN A 4 1.36 22.29 -25.85
N ASP A 5 2.03 22.81 -26.89
CA ASP A 5 2.52 21.99 -28.01
C ASP A 5 3.55 20.96 -27.53
N ARG A 6 4.49 21.39 -26.66
CA ARG A 6 5.49 20.50 -26.07
C ARG A 6 4.83 19.36 -25.30
N LEU A 7 3.94 19.68 -24.37
CA LEU A 7 3.26 18.69 -23.54
C LEU A 7 2.38 17.74 -24.35
N LYS A 8 1.76 18.24 -25.43
CA LYS A 8 1.00 17.41 -26.36
C LYS A 8 1.91 16.40 -27.07
N ASN A 9 3.04 16.85 -27.62
CA ASN A 9 4.01 15.98 -28.28
C ASN A 9 4.55 14.88 -27.35
N LEU A 10 4.72 15.17 -26.06
CA LEU A 10 5.14 14.18 -25.05
C LEU A 10 4.14 13.04 -24.84
N VAL A 11 2.86 13.26 -25.14
CA VAL A 11 1.78 12.29 -24.91
C VAL A 11 1.41 11.55 -26.19
N ASP A 12 1.67 12.14 -27.36
CA ASP A 12 1.22 11.60 -28.64
C ASP A 12 1.93 10.29 -29.02
N SER A 13 3.22 10.16 -28.67
CA SER A 13 4.03 8.96 -28.91
C SER A 13 3.67 7.76 -28.02
N ILE A 14 2.82 7.95 -27.01
CA ILE A 14 2.47 6.90 -26.06
C ILE A 14 1.32 6.05 -26.62
N PRO A 15 1.47 4.71 -26.65
CA PRO A 15 0.41 3.80 -27.10
C PRO A 15 -0.90 4.02 -26.33
N LYS A 16 -2.02 3.85 -27.04
CA LYS A 16 -3.35 3.90 -26.42
C LYS A 16 -3.50 2.73 -25.46
N ASN A 17 -4.17 2.96 -24.33
CA ASN A 17 -4.50 1.94 -23.32
C ASN A 17 -3.30 1.21 -22.70
N LEU A 18 -2.11 1.79 -22.77
CA LEU A 18 -0.92 1.20 -22.16
C LEU A 18 -1.02 1.22 -20.63
N CYS A 19 -0.98 0.03 -20.01
CA CYS A 19 -0.87 -0.13 -18.57
C CYS A 19 0.59 -0.24 -18.16
N GLY A 20 1.02 0.58 -17.20
CA GLY A 20 2.42 0.59 -16.82
C GLY A 20 2.83 1.73 -15.90
N VAL A 21 4.13 1.94 -15.86
CA VAL A 21 4.79 3.04 -15.15
C VAL A 21 5.32 4.03 -16.16
N TYR A 22 5.27 5.33 -15.86
CA TYR A 22 5.84 6.40 -16.66
C TYR A 22 6.75 7.28 -15.83
N TYR A 23 7.71 7.90 -16.52
CA TYR A 23 8.76 8.73 -15.96
C TYR A 23 8.69 10.08 -16.65
N LEU A 24 8.69 11.15 -15.87
CA LEU A 24 8.85 12.51 -16.37
C LEU A 24 10.26 12.98 -16.06
N PHE A 25 10.92 13.50 -17.09
CA PHE A 25 12.27 14.02 -17.02
C PHE A 25 12.27 15.53 -17.24
N ASN A 26 13.24 16.22 -16.63
CA ASN A 26 13.54 17.61 -16.97
C ASN A 26 14.46 17.72 -18.19
N ASP A 27 14.79 18.96 -18.55
CA ASP A 27 15.72 19.33 -19.62
C ASP A 27 17.18 18.87 -19.37
N LYS A 28 17.50 18.48 -18.15
CA LYS A 28 18.79 17.91 -17.74
C LYS A 28 18.80 16.38 -17.70
N ASN A 29 17.78 15.72 -18.24
CA ASN A 29 17.59 14.26 -18.20
C ASN A 29 17.50 13.68 -16.77
N GLU A 30 17.06 14.46 -15.79
CA GLU A 30 16.83 13.99 -14.42
C GLU A 30 15.37 13.56 -14.25
N ILE A 31 15.12 12.42 -13.58
CA ILE A 31 13.77 11.97 -13.27
C ILE A 31 13.16 12.88 -12.21
N ILE A 32 12.13 13.64 -12.59
CA ILE A 32 11.43 14.56 -11.68
C ILE A 32 10.17 13.95 -11.08
N TYR A 33 9.55 12.99 -11.79
CA TYR A 33 8.34 12.29 -11.32
C TYR A 33 8.24 10.90 -11.92
N ILE A 34 7.70 9.96 -11.15
CA ILE A 34 7.35 8.60 -11.57
C ILE A 34 5.89 8.36 -11.17
N GLY A 35 5.08 7.82 -12.08
CA GLY A 35 3.70 7.46 -11.79
C GLY A 35 3.26 6.19 -12.50
N LYS A 36 2.18 5.58 -12.04
CA LYS A 36 1.54 4.41 -12.69
C LYS A 36 0.16 4.72 -13.23
N SER A 37 -0.26 3.95 -14.24
CA SER A 37 -1.65 3.97 -14.72
C SER A 37 -2.03 2.69 -15.45
N ILE A 38 -3.33 2.37 -15.45
CA ILE A 38 -3.90 1.40 -16.40
C ILE A 38 -4.00 1.98 -17.82
N ASN A 39 -3.89 3.31 -17.94
CA ASN A 39 -3.81 4.02 -19.21
C ASN A 39 -2.90 5.25 -19.01
N ILE A 40 -1.62 5.09 -19.35
CA ILE A 40 -0.58 6.11 -19.16
C ILE A 40 -0.93 7.40 -19.92
N LYS A 41 -1.36 7.26 -21.19
CA LYS A 41 -1.74 8.41 -22.03
C LYS A 41 -2.85 9.26 -21.40
N LYS A 42 -3.90 8.63 -20.87
CA LYS A 42 -5.00 9.32 -20.17
C LYS A 42 -4.50 10.00 -18.90
N ARG A 43 -3.62 9.34 -18.15
CA ARG A 43 -3.08 9.88 -16.88
C ARG A 43 -2.19 11.10 -17.10
N LEU A 44 -1.30 11.06 -18.10
CA LEU A 44 -0.47 12.20 -18.44
C LEU A 44 -1.29 13.41 -18.91
N ASN A 45 -2.33 13.18 -19.71
CA ASN A 45 -3.27 14.24 -20.06
C ASN A 45 -3.93 14.89 -18.84
N GLN A 46 -4.22 14.13 -17.78
CA GLN A 46 -4.75 14.70 -16.52
C GLN A 46 -3.71 15.60 -15.84
N HIS A 47 -2.45 15.14 -15.75
CA HIS A 47 -1.36 15.96 -15.22
C HIS A 47 -1.18 17.25 -16.03
N PHE A 48 -1.19 17.16 -17.36
CA PHE A 48 -0.89 18.28 -18.26
C PHE A 48 -2.04 19.25 -18.49
N LYS A 49 -3.25 18.91 -18.06
CA LYS A 49 -4.42 19.80 -18.08
C LYS A 49 -4.83 20.31 -16.70
N SER A 50 -4.18 19.83 -15.63
CA SER A 50 -4.49 20.25 -14.27
C SER A 50 -4.02 21.70 -14.00
N THR A 51 -4.81 22.42 -13.23
CA THR A 51 -4.52 23.78 -12.76
C THR A 51 -3.95 23.80 -11.33
N ASP A 52 -3.72 22.63 -10.73
CA ASP A 52 -3.12 22.53 -9.40
C ASP A 52 -1.68 23.06 -9.39
N LYS A 53 -1.32 23.84 -8.36
CA LYS A 53 0.02 24.45 -8.24
C LYS A 53 1.17 23.45 -8.39
N LYS A 54 1.00 22.23 -7.90
CA LYS A 54 2.01 21.16 -8.02
C LYS A 54 2.12 20.67 -9.47
N GLU A 55 0.99 20.48 -10.13
CA GLU A 55 0.92 19.96 -11.50
C GLU A 55 1.43 20.99 -12.50
N ILE A 56 1.15 22.29 -12.32
CA ILE A 56 1.74 23.37 -13.12
C ILE A 56 3.27 23.35 -13.03
N LYS A 57 3.84 23.14 -11.85
CA LYS A 57 5.31 23.01 -11.70
C LYS A 57 5.85 21.78 -12.43
N LEU A 58 5.13 20.66 -12.35
CA LEU A 58 5.49 19.43 -13.04
C LEU A 58 5.45 19.61 -14.57
N GLN A 59 4.41 20.26 -15.09
CA GLN A 59 4.23 20.61 -16.51
C GLN A 59 5.40 21.46 -17.03
N ASN A 60 5.74 22.53 -16.31
CA ASN A 60 6.79 23.46 -16.72
C ASN A 60 8.17 22.77 -16.81
N LEU A 61 8.45 21.86 -15.89
CA LEU A 61 9.73 21.14 -15.85
C LEU A 61 9.75 19.89 -16.73
N SER A 62 8.59 19.35 -17.15
CA SER A 62 8.55 18.14 -17.97
C SER A 62 9.05 18.43 -19.38
N HIS A 63 10.14 17.76 -19.76
CA HIS A 63 10.79 17.87 -21.06
C HIS A 63 10.77 16.57 -21.84
N PHE A 64 10.80 15.42 -21.17
CA PHE A 64 10.80 14.11 -21.81
C PHE A 64 9.99 13.09 -20.99
N VAL A 65 9.42 12.10 -21.69
CA VAL A 65 8.61 11.03 -21.09
C VAL A 65 9.14 9.68 -21.53
N GLN A 66 9.38 8.80 -20.56
CA GLN A 66 9.57 7.37 -20.80
C GLN A 66 8.46 6.58 -20.12
N TYR A 67 8.29 5.33 -20.53
CA TYR A 67 7.33 4.42 -19.93
C TYR A 67 7.80 2.97 -20.00
N GLU A 68 7.29 2.16 -19.08
CA GLU A 68 7.48 0.72 -18.98
C GLU A 68 6.10 0.06 -19.00
N ASN A 69 5.83 -0.80 -20.00
CA ASN A 69 4.61 -1.61 -20.04
C ASN A 69 4.69 -2.68 -18.96
N THR A 70 3.67 -2.79 -18.11
CA THR A 70 3.59 -3.84 -17.09
C THR A 70 2.43 -4.80 -17.30
N GLY A 71 1.55 -4.56 -18.29
CA GLY A 71 0.40 -5.41 -18.61
C GLY A 71 -0.73 -5.44 -17.57
N ASN A 72 -0.41 -5.22 -16.31
CA ASN A 72 -1.34 -5.32 -15.19
C ASN A 72 -1.15 -4.22 -14.15
N GLU A 73 -2.25 -3.79 -13.54
CA GLU A 73 -2.26 -2.74 -12.52
C GLU A 73 -1.46 -3.12 -11.27
N LEU A 74 -1.52 -4.38 -10.82
CA LEU A 74 -0.80 -4.81 -9.62
C LEU A 74 0.71 -4.70 -9.82
N ILE A 75 1.21 -5.17 -10.97
CA ILE A 75 2.62 -5.07 -11.32
C ILE A 75 3.02 -3.59 -11.46
N ALA A 76 2.20 -2.76 -12.10
CA ALA A 76 2.44 -1.31 -12.20
C ALA A 76 2.59 -0.64 -10.82
N LEU A 77 1.74 -1.00 -9.86
CA LEU A 77 1.80 -0.51 -8.48
C LEU A 77 3.09 -0.94 -7.76
N LEU A 78 3.48 -2.21 -7.89
CA LEU A 78 4.69 -2.75 -7.28
C LEU A 78 5.94 -2.08 -7.87
N ARG A 79 5.99 -1.96 -9.20
CA ARG A 79 7.09 -1.36 -9.96
C ARG A 79 7.24 0.13 -9.70
N GLU A 80 6.14 0.89 -9.64
CA GLU A 80 6.16 2.31 -9.26
C GLU A 80 6.76 2.50 -7.85
N SER A 81 6.32 1.70 -6.87
CA SER A 81 6.82 1.78 -5.50
C SER A 81 8.32 1.52 -5.41
N GLU A 82 8.82 0.53 -6.15
CA GLU A 82 10.25 0.23 -6.26
C GLU A 82 11.02 1.42 -6.85
N LEU A 83 10.58 1.93 -8.00
CA LEU A 83 11.29 2.97 -8.74
C LEU A 83 11.32 4.31 -7.99
N ILE A 84 10.24 4.67 -7.29
CA ILE A 84 10.24 5.89 -6.47
C ILE A 84 11.26 5.79 -5.33
N LYS A 85 11.37 4.63 -4.68
CA LYS A 85 12.34 4.41 -3.61
C LYS A 85 13.78 4.43 -4.14
N LYS A 86 13.98 3.92 -5.36
CA LYS A 86 15.29 3.90 -6.03
C LYS A 86 15.75 5.29 -6.49
N HIS A 87 14.87 6.06 -7.14
CA HIS A 87 15.25 7.30 -7.82
C HIS A 87 14.94 8.58 -7.03
N LEU A 88 14.11 8.50 -5.98
CA LEU A 88 13.69 9.62 -5.15
C LEU A 88 13.31 10.91 -5.92
N PRO A 89 12.40 10.86 -6.92
CA PRO A 89 12.07 12.00 -7.77
C PRO A 89 11.43 13.18 -7.02
N ILE A 90 11.84 14.41 -7.33
CA ILE A 90 11.47 15.63 -6.58
C ILE A 90 9.96 15.82 -6.33
N PHE A 91 9.10 15.36 -7.24
CA PHE A 91 7.65 15.50 -7.13
C PHE A 91 6.93 14.30 -6.48
N ASN A 92 7.59 13.18 -6.23
CA ASN A 92 7.05 12.01 -5.51
C ASN A 92 7.17 12.13 -3.98
N ARG A 93 7.13 13.35 -3.42
CA ARG A 93 7.40 13.65 -2.00
C ARG A 93 6.81 12.64 -1.00
N ALA A 94 5.53 12.29 -1.16
CA ALA A 94 4.83 11.38 -0.26
C ALA A 94 5.40 9.95 -0.25
N GLN A 95 5.89 9.46 -1.38
CA GLN A 95 6.39 8.09 -1.55
C GLN A 95 7.93 7.98 -1.43
N ARG A 96 8.65 9.11 -1.40
CA ARG A 96 10.11 9.17 -1.26
C ARG A 96 10.63 8.89 0.14
N LYS A 97 9.92 9.39 1.14
CA LYS A 97 10.29 9.24 2.55
C LYS A 97 9.03 8.87 3.31
N ILE A 98 8.81 7.58 3.43
CA ILE A 98 7.85 7.07 4.40
C ILE A 98 8.67 6.54 5.57
N ASN A 99 9.21 7.46 6.36
CA ASN A 99 9.72 7.10 7.67
C ASN A 99 8.48 6.79 8.52
N PHE A 100 8.18 5.51 8.63
CA PHE A 100 7.20 5.06 9.59
C PHE A 100 7.83 5.21 10.96
N TYR A 101 7.36 6.17 11.74
CA TYR A 101 7.89 6.41 13.08
C TYR A 101 7.10 5.66 14.15
N TYR A 102 5.86 5.25 13.83
CA TYR A 102 4.95 4.63 14.78
C TYR A 102 4.42 3.29 14.25
N ALA A 103 4.18 2.36 15.16
CA ALA A 103 3.61 1.07 14.89
C ALA A 103 2.50 0.73 15.90
N LEU A 104 1.54 -0.08 15.44
CA LEU A 104 0.52 -0.69 16.28
C LEU A 104 1.01 -2.07 16.71
N TYR A 105 1.01 -2.31 18.01
CA TYR A 105 1.38 -3.58 18.63
C TYR A 105 0.19 -4.18 19.36
N LYS A 106 0.19 -5.52 19.49
CA LYS A 106 -0.71 -6.23 20.39
C LYS A 106 0.05 -6.59 21.65
N GLU A 107 -0.45 -6.13 22.79
CA GLU A 107 0.04 -6.50 24.11
C GLU A 107 -1.09 -7.15 24.90
N THR A 108 -0.74 -7.95 25.91
CA THR A 108 -1.74 -8.55 26.81
C THR A 108 -1.51 -7.94 28.18
N ASN A 109 -2.57 -7.38 28.79
CA ASN A 109 -2.48 -6.85 30.15
C ASN A 109 -2.58 -7.99 31.18
N GLU A 110 -2.35 -7.65 32.45
CA GLU A 110 -2.39 -8.59 33.57
C GLU A 110 -3.75 -9.29 33.72
N GLN A 111 -4.84 -8.62 33.33
CA GLN A 111 -6.20 -9.16 33.34
C GLN A 111 -6.53 -10.03 32.12
N GLY A 112 -5.56 -10.28 31.22
CA GLY A 112 -5.71 -11.17 30.07
C GLY A 112 -6.34 -10.55 28.82
N TYR A 113 -6.62 -9.24 28.80
CA TYR A 113 -7.15 -8.53 27.63
C TYR A 113 -6.03 -8.10 26.67
N HIS A 114 -6.28 -8.24 25.37
CA HIS A 114 -5.37 -7.80 24.31
C HIS A 114 -5.55 -6.32 23.98
N SER A 115 -4.58 -5.48 24.32
CA SER A 115 -4.56 -4.07 23.95
C SER A 115 -3.90 -3.85 22.60
N LEU A 116 -4.45 -2.92 21.82
CA LEU A 116 -3.86 -2.41 20.59
C LEU A 116 -3.20 -1.06 20.90
N LEU A 117 -1.87 -1.04 21.00
CA LEU A 117 -1.11 0.13 21.45
C LEU A 117 -0.25 0.72 20.34
N ILE A 118 -0.23 2.06 20.27
CA ILE A 118 0.63 2.79 19.34
C ILE A 118 1.92 3.13 20.06
N LYS A 119 3.05 2.64 19.54
CA LYS A 119 4.39 2.95 20.04
C LYS A 119 5.26 3.47 18.90
N LYS A 120 6.41 4.05 19.23
CA LYS A 120 7.46 4.25 18.22
C LYS A 120 7.87 2.88 17.67
N ILE A 121 8.31 2.83 16.41
CA ILE A 121 8.78 1.56 15.84
C ILE A 121 9.94 1.04 16.68
N ASP A 122 9.75 -0.20 17.12
CA ASP A 122 10.78 -1.03 17.73
C ASP A 122 11.09 -2.19 16.77
N PRO A 123 12.30 -2.25 16.20
CA PRO A 123 12.71 -3.33 15.29
C PRO A 123 12.69 -4.73 15.93
N ALA A 124 12.72 -4.83 17.26
CA ALA A 124 12.70 -6.11 17.96
C ALA A 124 11.30 -6.70 18.11
N LEU A 125 10.24 -5.90 17.87
CA LEU A 125 8.86 -6.32 18.10
C LEU A 125 8.11 -6.50 16.78
N PRO A 126 7.29 -7.58 16.65
CA PRO A 126 6.48 -7.79 15.45
C PRO A 126 5.31 -6.80 15.43
N GLU A 127 5.39 -5.79 14.56
CA GLU A 127 4.30 -4.83 14.38
C GLU A 127 3.08 -5.43 13.66
N ILE A 128 1.89 -4.88 13.94
CA ILE A 128 0.66 -5.17 13.20
C ILE A 128 0.56 -4.25 11.98
N LEU A 129 0.69 -2.95 12.20
CA LEU A 129 0.58 -1.89 11.19
C LEU A 129 1.53 -0.75 11.54
N THR A 130 1.92 0.03 10.55
CA THR A 130 2.80 1.19 10.75
C THR A 130 2.26 2.46 10.15
N PHE A 131 2.64 3.58 10.74
CA PHE A 131 2.11 4.90 10.43
C PHE A 131 3.22 5.94 10.34
N THR A 132 2.98 6.94 9.51
CA THR A 132 3.92 8.04 9.27
C THR A 132 3.89 9.09 10.37
N SER A 133 2.78 9.17 11.10
CA SER A 133 2.59 10.10 12.20
C SER A 133 1.75 9.49 13.31
N LEU A 134 1.92 10.00 14.53
CA LEU A 134 1.10 9.61 15.67
C LEU A 134 -0.39 9.93 15.45
N ARG A 135 -0.69 11.04 14.76
CA ARG A 135 -2.06 11.45 14.43
C ARG A 135 -2.74 10.44 13.51
N GLU A 136 -2.05 10.02 12.45
CA GLU A 136 -2.55 8.98 11.53
C GLU A 136 -2.82 7.68 12.29
N ALA A 137 -1.87 7.25 13.13
CA ALA A 137 -1.99 6.05 13.95
C ALA A 137 -3.20 6.11 14.88
N LYS A 138 -3.36 7.21 15.64
CA LYS A 138 -4.48 7.40 16.58
C LYS A 138 -5.82 7.43 15.86
N ASN A 139 -5.92 8.15 14.75
CA ASN A 139 -7.15 8.19 13.95
C ASN A 139 -7.53 6.81 13.41
N TYR A 140 -6.54 6.02 12.98
CA TYR A 140 -6.78 4.66 12.52
C TYR A 140 -7.21 3.74 13.68
N LEU A 141 -6.50 3.76 14.81
CA LEU A 141 -6.85 2.98 15.99
C LEU A 141 -8.25 3.33 16.52
N PHE A 142 -8.64 4.60 16.49
CA PHE A 142 -9.98 5.05 16.85
C PHE A 142 -11.05 4.38 15.97
N LYS A 143 -10.90 4.44 14.64
CA LYS A 143 -11.83 3.81 13.69
C LYS A 143 -11.93 2.29 13.87
N ILE A 144 -10.80 1.63 14.12
CA ILE A 144 -10.77 0.18 14.39
C ILE A 144 -11.46 -0.13 15.72
N THR A 145 -11.24 0.71 16.74
CA THR A 145 -11.86 0.54 18.05
C THR A 145 -13.38 0.66 17.95
N GLU A 146 -13.91 1.61 17.19
CA GLU A 146 -15.35 1.71 16.94
C GLU A 146 -15.87 0.53 16.11
N PHE A 147 -15.25 0.24 14.98
CA PHE A 147 -15.74 -0.78 14.05
C PHE A 147 -15.79 -2.19 14.66
N TYR A 148 -14.80 -2.55 15.48
CA TYR A 148 -14.76 -3.85 16.17
C TYR A 148 -15.35 -3.80 17.60
N GLN A 149 -15.99 -2.68 17.99
CA GLN A 149 -16.55 -2.47 19.33
C GLN A 149 -15.55 -2.84 20.45
N LEU A 150 -14.32 -2.34 20.30
CA LEU A 150 -13.24 -2.51 21.27
C LEU A 150 -13.29 -1.39 22.30
N CYS A 151 -12.61 -1.61 23.42
CA CYS A 151 -12.56 -0.65 24.51
C CYS A 151 -11.47 0.40 24.29
N GLN A 152 -11.84 1.68 24.21
CA GLN A 152 -10.90 2.79 24.09
C GLN A 152 -9.93 2.90 25.28
N LYS A 153 -10.36 2.55 26.49
CA LYS A 153 -9.50 2.56 27.69
C LYS A 153 -8.42 1.48 27.60
N ILE A 154 -8.77 0.26 27.21
CA ILE A 154 -7.80 -0.84 27.00
C ILE A 154 -6.83 -0.50 25.85
N ASN A 155 -7.31 0.10 24.77
CA ASN A 155 -6.48 0.54 23.64
C ASN A 155 -5.71 1.86 23.90
N GLY A 156 -5.77 2.41 25.11
CA GLY A 156 -5.02 3.63 25.47
C GLY A 156 -5.46 4.91 24.73
N LEU A 157 -6.64 4.91 24.10
CA LEU A 157 -7.20 6.08 23.41
C LEU A 157 -7.85 7.07 24.38
N TYR A 158 -8.34 6.59 25.53
CA TYR A 158 -9.06 7.39 26.50
C TYR A 158 -8.62 7.05 27.93
N LYS A 159 -8.16 8.05 28.68
CA LYS A 159 -7.76 7.90 30.08
C LYS A 159 -8.93 8.26 30.99
N THR A 160 -9.39 7.31 31.80
CA THR A 160 -10.43 7.52 32.81
C THR A 160 -10.30 6.50 33.93
N GLN A 161 -10.69 6.87 35.14
CA GLN A 161 -10.76 5.96 36.28
C GLN A 161 -12.00 5.06 36.21
N SER A 162 -13.10 5.54 35.62
CA SER A 162 -14.35 4.81 35.46
C SER A 162 -14.42 4.05 34.12
N SER A 163 -15.62 3.87 33.55
CA SER A 163 -15.82 3.25 32.23
C SER A 163 -15.38 4.17 31.09
N CYS A 164 -14.97 3.59 29.97
CA CYS A 164 -14.67 4.37 28.76
C CYS A 164 -15.93 5.05 28.20
N PHE A 165 -15.76 6.19 27.51
CA PHE A 165 -16.86 6.93 26.87
C PHE A 165 -17.76 6.04 26.00
N GLN A 166 -17.16 5.19 25.17
CA GLN A 166 -17.87 4.25 24.29
C GLN A 166 -18.80 3.27 25.03
N TYR A 167 -18.50 2.95 26.31
CA TYR A 167 -19.37 2.11 27.13
C TYR A 167 -20.63 2.88 27.56
N SER A 168 -20.48 4.16 27.92
CA SER A 168 -21.59 5.03 28.32
C SER A 168 -22.62 5.21 27.20
N ILE A 169 -22.19 5.16 25.95
CA ILE A 169 -23.06 5.22 24.75
C ILE A 169 -23.39 3.82 24.17
N LYS A 170 -23.12 2.73 24.89
CA LYS A 170 -23.42 1.33 24.51
C LYS A 170 -22.73 0.81 23.24
N GLU A 171 -21.61 1.40 22.85
CA GLU A 171 -20.79 0.99 21.71
C GLU A 171 -19.51 0.21 22.11
N CYS A 172 -19.39 -0.12 23.40
CA CYS A 172 -18.37 -1.00 23.96
C CYS A 172 -19.03 -1.94 24.97
N GLN A 173 -18.55 -3.18 25.07
CA GLN A 173 -19.14 -4.21 25.94
C GLN A 173 -18.61 -4.17 27.38
N GLY A 174 -17.74 -3.22 27.73
CA GLY A 174 -17.33 -2.96 29.11
C GLY A 174 -16.11 -3.75 29.59
N ALA A 175 -15.23 -4.18 28.68
CA ALA A 175 -13.98 -4.86 29.05
C ALA A 175 -13.14 -4.10 30.10
N CYS A 176 -13.07 -2.77 30.05
CA CYS A 176 -12.28 -2.00 31.03
C CYS A 176 -12.85 -1.98 32.46
N ILE A 177 -14.09 -2.44 32.64
CA ILE A 177 -14.74 -2.63 33.94
C ILE A 177 -15.07 -4.12 34.17
N GLN A 178 -14.45 -5.01 33.40
CA GLN A 178 -14.56 -6.47 33.51
C GLN A 178 -15.99 -7.01 33.35
N LYS A 179 -16.91 -6.25 32.75
CA LYS A 179 -18.26 -6.74 32.40
C LYS A 179 -18.27 -7.66 31.19
N GLU A 180 -17.26 -7.53 30.34
CA GLU A 180 -17.00 -8.42 29.21
C GLU A 180 -15.80 -9.30 29.56
N ASP A 181 -15.90 -10.61 29.31
CA ASP A 181 -14.81 -11.53 29.57
C ASP A 181 -13.64 -11.35 28.57
N PRO A 182 -12.38 -11.65 28.98
CA PRO A 182 -11.23 -11.52 28.10
C PRO A 182 -11.32 -12.35 26.81
N LYS A 183 -11.94 -13.54 26.84
CA LYS A 183 -12.02 -14.43 25.67
C LYS A 183 -12.91 -13.82 24.58
N SER A 184 -14.08 -13.30 24.93
CA SER A 184 -14.99 -12.59 24.03
C SER A 184 -14.34 -11.34 23.44
N TYR A 185 -13.73 -10.51 24.29
CA TYR A 185 -13.02 -9.30 23.85
C TYR A 185 -11.86 -9.63 22.90
N ASN A 186 -11.01 -10.57 23.29
CA ASN A 186 -9.82 -10.97 22.54
C ASN A 186 -10.16 -11.60 21.19
N ALA A 187 -11.32 -12.24 21.05
CA ALA A 187 -11.78 -12.77 19.77
C ALA A 187 -11.95 -11.63 18.73
N ARG A 188 -12.49 -10.47 19.13
CA ARG A 188 -12.63 -9.31 18.23
C ARG A 188 -11.29 -8.65 17.91
N VAL A 189 -10.39 -8.55 18.89
CA VAL A 189 -9.02 -8.07 18.66
C VAL A 189 -8.28 -8.98 17.68
N ASN A 190 -8.34 -10.30 17.88
CA ASN A 190 -7.68 -11.27 17.01
C ASN A 190 -8.32 -11.32 15.62
N LYS A 191 -9.63 -11.08 15.49
CA LYS A 191 -10.29 -10.90 14.19
C LYS A 191 -9.65 -9.75 13.41
N PHE A 192 -9.51 -8.58 14.04
CA PHE A 192 -8.81 -7.44 13.42
C PHE A 192 -7.35 -7.79 13.06
N VAL A 193 -6.56 -8.31 14.01
CA VAL A 193 -5.14 -8.63 13.75
C VAL A 193 -5.00 -9.64 12.62
N GLY A 194 -5.87 -10.65 12.56
CA GLY A 194 -5.93 -11.62 11.46
C GLY A 194 -6.18 -10.95 10.11
N THR A 195 -6.99 -9.89 10.05
CA THR A 195 -7.17 -9.13 8.80
C THR A 195 -5.94 -8.35 8.37
N THR A 196 -5.01 -7.98 9.26
CA THR A 196 -3.88 -7.12 8.88
C THR A 196 -2.69 -7.85 8.27
N ARG A 197 -2.63 -9.17 8.44
CA ARG A 197 -1.53 -9.99 7.95
C ARG A 197 -1.85 -10.50 6.55
N LEU A 198 -0.85 -10.49 5.67
CA LEU A 198 -0.92 -11.34 4.49
C LEU A 198 -1.11 -12.78 4.96
N PRO A 199 -1.93 -13.58 4.30
CA PRO A 199 -2.10 -14.97 4.70
C PRO A 199 -0.73 -15.64 4.63
N LYS A 200 -0.37 -16.45 5.63
CA LYS A 200 0.91 -17.18 5.65
C LYS A 200 1.02 -18.26 4.55
N LYS A 201 0.07 -18.29 3.62
CA LYS A 201 0.05 -19.19 2.48
C LYS A 201 0.92 -18.62 1.36
N ASP A 202 1.46 -19.52 0.56
CA ASP A 202 2.15 -19.14 -0.66
C ASP A 202 1.12 -18.77 -1.73
N PHE A 203 1.40 -17.68 -2.44
CA PHE A 203 0.59 -17.22 -3.56
C PHE A 203 1.49 -16.98 -4.77
N LEU A 204 1.11 -17.59 -5.88
CA LEU A 204 1.60 -17.22 -7.20
C LEU A 204 0.39 -16.64 -7.95
N PHE A 205 0.36 -15.32 -8.14
CA PHE A 205 -0.67 -14.70 -8.94
C PHE A 205 -0.28 -14.78 -10.40
N GLU A 206 -1.19 -15.32 -11.21
CA GLU A 206 -1.15 -15.15 -12.67
C GLU A 206 -2.03 -13.96 -13.04
N LEU A 207 -1.47 -13.05 -13.84
CA LEU A 207 -2.01 -11.75 -14.20
C LEU A 207 -1.85 -11.55 -15.70
N GLN A 208 -2.56 -10.57 -16.25
CA GLN A 208 -2.35 -10.14 -17.63
C GLN A 208 -0.87 -9.75 -17.86
N GLY A 209 -0.25 -10.31 -18.90
CA GLY A 209 1.11 -9.98 -19.32
C GLY A 209 1.18 -8.68 -20.13
N ARG A 210 2.38 -8.28 -20.53
CA ARG A 210 2.59 -7.06 -21.35
C ARG A 210 2.09 -7.25 -22.77
N THR A 211 2.11 -8.50 -23.24
CA THR A 211 1.64 -8.95 -24.56
C THR A 211 0.77 -10.19 -24.37
N GLU A 212 0.16 -10.69 -25.43
CA GLU A 212 -0.69 -11.89 -25.41
C GLU A 212 0.11 -13.20 -25.32
N SER A 213 1.41 -13.16 -25.56
CA SER A 213 2.29 -14.33 -25.54
C SER A 213 2.94 -14.59 -24.17
N GLU A 214 2.60 -13.79 -23.16
CA GLU A 214 3.11 -13.93 -21.80
C GLU A 214 2.04 -13.60 -20.76
N LYS A 215 2.27 -14.06 -19.53
CA LYS A 215 1.51 -13.70 -18.35
C LYS A 215 2.39 -13.00 -17.33
N GLY A 216 1.83 -12.00 -16.66
CA GLY A 216 2.45 -11.39 -15.50
C GLY A 216 2.34 -12.33 -14.31
N ILE A 217 3.40 -12.46 -13.53
CA ILE A 217 3.41 -13.30 -12.33
C ILE A 217 3.89 -12.51 -11.11
N VAL A 218 3.28 -12.76 -9.95
CA VAL A 218 3.68 -12.16 -8.66
C VAL A 218 3.75 -13.24 -7.59
N LEU A 219 4.88 -13.34 -6.91
CA LEU A 219 5.14 -14.38 -5.92
C LEU A 219 5.13 -13.81 -4.49
N ILE A 220 4.38 -14.48 -3.62
CA ILE A 220 4.40 -14.34 -2.16
C ILE A 220 4.71 -15.72 -1.59
N GLU A 221 5.74 -15.83 -0.77
CA GLU A 221 6.05 -17.07 -0.04
C GLU A 221 6.08 -16.79 1.44
N LYS A 222 5.44 -17.66 2.23
CA LYS A 222 5.32 -17.55 3.69
C LYS A 222 4.83 -16.17 4.15
N GLY A 223 3.95 -15.56 3.35
CA GLY A 223 3.39 -14.22 3.60
C GLY A 223 4.33 -13.05 3.28
N ALA A 224 5.50 -13.29 2.68
CA ALA A 224 6.46 -12.27 2.26
C ALA A 224 6.50 -12.16 0.73
N TYR A 225 6.47 -10.93 0.21
CA TYR A 225 6.66 -10.68 -1.21
C TYR A 225 8.06 -11.10 -1.67
N LYS A 226 8.14 -11.78 -2.81
CA LYS A 226 9.41 -12.25 -3.39
C LYS A 226 9.79 -11.55 -4.67
N GLY A 227 8.81 -11.09 -5.44
CA GLY A 227 9.06 -10.47 -6.73
C GLY A 227 7.87 -10.56 -7.67
N PHE A 228 8.08 -9.99 -8.85
CA PHE A 228 7.19 -10.16 -10.00
C PHE A 228 8.02 -10.49 -11.23
N GLY A 229 7.38 -11.02 -12.26
CA GLY A 229 8.02 -11.40 -13.51
C GLY A 229 7.01 -11.51 -14.66
N PHE A 230 7.51 -11.89 -15.82
CA PHE A 230 6.71 -12.18 -17.00
C PHE A 230 7.11 -13.54 -17.54
N CYS A 231 6.17 -14.46 -17.57
CA CYS A 231 6.38 -15.84 -17.97
C CYS A 231 5.73 -16.08 -19.35
N PRO A 232 6.44 -16.64 -20.33
CA PRO A 232 5.86 -17.03 -21.62
C PRO A 232 4.69 -18.01 -21.49
N ILE A 233 3.70 -17.85 -22.36
CA ILE A 233 2.62 -18.84 -22.54
C ILE A 233 3.13 -19.87 -23.58
N PRO A 234 3.00 -21.19 -23.35
CA PRO A 234 2.00 -21.85 -22.50
C PRO A 234 2.51 -22.40 -21.15
N ILE A 235 3.64 -21.93 -20.60
CA ILE A 235 4.23 -22.51 -19.38
C ILE A 235 3.19 -22.56 -18.23
N THR A 236 2.96 -23.75 -17.67
CA THR A 236 1.98 -23.98 -16.59
C THR A 236 2.60 -24.55 -15.31
N SER A 237 3.81 -25.09 -15.35
CA SER A 237 4.53 -25.54 -14.15
C SER A 237 4.82 -24.36 -13.22
N LYS A 238 4.53 -24.52 -11.93
CA LYS A 238 4.80 -23.49 -10.92
C LYS A 238 6.29 -23.26 -10.75
N GLU A 239 7.07 -24.33 -10.76
CA GLU A 239 8.52 -24.32 -10.60
C GLU A 239 9.17 -23.51 -11.73
N GLU A 240 8.73 -23.77 -12.96
CA GLU A 240 9.19 -23.05 -14.14
C GLU A 240 8.73 -21.58 -14.10
N MET A 241 7.46 -21.30 -13.77
CA MET A 241 6.98 -19.91 -13.60
C MET A 241 7.82 -19.13 -12.58
N ILE A 242 8.18 -19.74 -11.44
CA ILE A 242 8.96 -19.09 -10.40
C ILE A 242 10.36 -18.68 -10.90
N SER A 243 10.94 -19.40 -11.87
CA SER A 243 12.24 -19.04 -12.47
C SER A 243 12.21 -17.71 -13.24
N TYR A 244 11.05 -17.26 -13.70
CA TYR A 244 10.85 -15.96 -14.35
C TYR A 244 10.64 -14.79 -13.36
N ILE A 245 10.60 -15.06 -12.05
CA ILE A 245 10.45 -14.01 -11.04
C ILE A 245 11.76 -13.25 -10.86
N GLU A 246 11.72 -11.95 -11.13
CA GLU A 246 12.78 -11.04 -10.70
C GLU A 246 12.62 -10.80 -9.20
N LYS A 247 13.63 -11.16 -8.41
CA LYS A 247 13.59 -10.99 -6.95
C LYS A 247 13.57 -9.50 -6.59
N LYS A 248 12.59 -9.11 -5.77
CA LYS A 248 12.41 -7.73 -5.30
C LYS A 248 12.35 -7.67 -3.78
N GLN A 249 12.63 -6.48 -3.23
CA GLN A 249 12.56 -6.25 -1.80
C GLN A 249 11.12 -6.17 -1.30
N ASP A 250 10.79 -6.97 -0.29
CA ASP A 250 9.57 -6.82 0.48
C ASP A 250 9.66 -5.60 1.39
N ASN A 251 8.55 -4.85 1.49
CA ASN A 251 8.43 -3.72 2.40
C ASN A 251 6.95 -3.39 2.67
N LYS A 252 6.73 -2.47 3.60
CA LYS A 252 5.40 -2.08 4.08
C LYS A 252 4.45 -1.60 2.97
N ASP A 253 4.93 -0.80 2.02
CA ASP A 253 4.09 -0.33 0.92
C ASP A 253 3.69 -1.48 -0.01
N VAL A 254 4.64 -2.37 -0.30
CA VAL A 254 4.39 -3.57 -1.11
C VAL A 254 3.35 -4.46 -0.43
N ARG A 255 3.48 -4.73 0.86
CA ARG A 255 2.48 -5.51 1.62
C ARG A 255 1.11 -4.87 1.58
N LYS A 256 1.01 -3.53 1.69
CA LYS A 256 -0.26 -2.79 1.59
C LYS A 256 -0.88 -2.89 0.20
N ILE A 257 -0.06 -2.83 -0.86
CA ILE A 257 -0.50 -3.03 -2.25
C ILE A 257 -1.08 -4.44 -2.42
N LEU A 258 -0.32 -5.47 -2.02
CA LEU A 258 -0.72 -6.87 -2.16
C LEU A 258 -1.97 -7.19 -1.33
N TYR A 259 -2.03 -6.70 -0.10
CA TYR A 259 -3.18 -6.91 0.78
C TYR A 259 -4.47 -6.35 0.17
N ARG A 260 -4.44 -5.13 -0.38
CA ARG A 260 -5.59 -4.52 -1.07
C ARG A 260 -6.04 -5.35 -2.27
N HIS A 261 -5.09 -5.90 -3.03
CA HIS A 261 -5.38 -6.76 -4.17
C HIS A 261 -6.05 -8.07 -3.74
N ILE A 262 -5.48 -8.76 -2.74
CA ILE A 262 -6.03 -10.03 -2.22
C ILE A 262 -7.43 -9.83 -1.66
N LYS A 263 -7.64 -8.78 -0.85
CA LYS A 263 -8.95 -8.49 -0.26
C LYS A 263 -10.01 -8.25 -1.34
N LYS A 264 -9.67 -7.57 -2.44
CA LYS A 264 -10.59 -7.37 -3.56
C LYS A 264 -10.97 -8.69 -4.25
N LYS A 265 -10.04 -9.65 -4.35
CA LYS A 265 -10.29 -10.98 -4.92
C LYS A 265 -11.07 -11.94 -4.01
N TRP A 266 -11.08 -11.70 -2.70
CA TRP A 266 -11.79 -12.56 -1.74
C TRP A 266 -13.20 -12.09 -1.40
N LEU A 267 -13.53 -10.84 -1.71
CA LEU A 267 -14.85 -10.24 -1.49
C LEU A 267 -15.72 -10.25 -2.75
N ASN A 268 -15.20 -10.80 -3.84
CA ASN A 268 -15.90 -11.08 -5.10
C ASN A 268 -15.81 -12.58 -5.36
#